data_AF-M1ZWU3-F1
#
_entry.id   AF-M1ZWU3-F1
#
_cell.length_a   1.000
_cell.length_b   1.000
_cell.length_c   1.000
_cell.angle_alpha   90.00
_cell.angle_beta   90.00
_cell.angle_gamma   90.00
#
_symmetry.space_group_name_H-M   'P 1'
#
loop_
_entity.id
_entity.type
_entity.pdbx_description
1 polymer ?
#
loop_
_entity_poly.entity_id
_entity_poly.type
_entity_poly.pdbx_seq_one_letter_code
_entity_poly.pdbx_strand_id
1 'polypeptide(L)'
;MLKNKLSILLTSTLVAASLFSFKPVYADSVNNSNKTNLNNVRQEIQKAKNNNQKVTIMYYCDADNNLESSLLSDIEEMKKGYVNNPNLNLVTLIDRSSRYTSDKTVFGEDFEDARLYKIEHNKTKRLDGGKEFPEITLNSNYEANMGDADTLKKFINYCKANYKADKYVLIMANHGGGAKEKLKNNQDVNRAICWDDSHYDGNSPDCLYMGEISDTLTQEQSVDVLAFDACLMGTAEVAYQFRPGNGGFSADGIVASSPVVWGPGFQYDNILSRLKSGGGSSNEDDLTLGGKEKNFDPATITNEQLGALFVEEQRDSTHARGSYDQHLSFYDAAKVEDVKRSIDNLAINLSNENKKDGIEKLRGSKNNTNLMHYFDEYNEQEWIEYPY
;
A
#
# COMPACT_ATOMS: atom_id res chain seq x y z
N MET A 1 -1.78 -69.63 -37.63
CA MET A 1 -1.50 -69.25 -36.22
C MET A 1 -0.65 -67.97 -36.10
N LEU A 2 -0.81 -66.97 -36.98
CA LEU A 2 0.07 -65.80 -37.00
C LEU A 2 -0.61 -64.51 -37.54
N LYS A 3 -1.86 -64.23 -37.14
CA LYS A 3 -2.53 -62.96 -37.52
C LYS A 3 -3.30 -62.23 -36.41
N ASN A 4 -3.28 -62.70 -35.17
CA ASN A 4 -4.00 -62.04 -34.04
C ASN A 4 -3.10 -61.53 -32.90
N LYS A 5 -1.84 -61.17 -33.16
CA LYS A 5 -0.94 -60.58 -32.15
C LYS A 5 -0.20 -59.31 -32.59
N LEU A 6 -0.71 -58.59 -33.60
CA LEU A 6 -0.12 -57.31 -34.04
C LEU A 6 -1.01 -56.08 -33.78
N SER A 7 -2.18 -56.25 -33.15
CA SER A 7 -3.11 -55.14 -32.85
C SER A 7 -3.08 -54.66 -31.40
N ILE A 8 -2.21 -55.23 -30.55
CA ILE A 8 -2.09 -54.85 -29.13
C ILE A 8 -0.77 -54.10 -28.84
N LEU A 9 0.12 -53.97 -29.83
CA LEU A 9 1.40 -53.27 -29.67
C LEU A 9 1.48 -51.90 -30.35
N LEU A 10 0.42 -51.46 -31.04
CA LEU A 10 0.34 -50.11 -31.65
C LEU A 10 -0.62 -49.15 -30.92
N THR A 11 -1.40 -49.64 -29.95
CA THR A 11 -2.27 -48.82 -29.10
C THR A 11 -1.61 -48.40 -27.77
N SER A 12 -0.45 -48.96 -27.43
CA SER A 12 0.33 -48.58 -26.24
C SER A 12 1.45 -47.56 -26.52
N THR A 13 1.74 -47.24 -27.79
CA THR A 13 2.77 -46.26 -28.19
C THR A 13 2.21 -44.92 -28.70
N LEU A 14 0.89 -44.81 -28.92
CA LEU A 14 0.23 -43.54 -29.29
C LEU A 14 -0.47 -42.84 -28.12
N VAL A 15 -0.55 -43.48 -26.94
CA VAL A 15 -1.06 -42.86 -25.70
C VAL A 15 0.08 -42.26 -24.86
N ALA A 16 1.34 -42.61 -25.12
CA ALA A 16 2.50 -42.05 -24.43
C ALA A 16 3.07 -40.77 -25.07
N ALA A 17 2.67 -40.41 -26.29
CA ALA A 17 3.19 -39.21 -26.98
C ALA A 17 2.27 -37.98 -26.89
N SER A 18 1.00 -38.14 -26.47
CA SER A 18 0.03 -37.05 -26.31
C SER A 18 -0.21 -36.63 -24.85
N LEU A 19 0.39 -37.34 -23.88
CA LEU A 19 0.30 -37.02 -22.45
C LEU A 19 1.59 -36.44 -21.84
N PHE A 20 2.68 -36.35 -22.62
CA PHE A 20 3.98 -35.83 -22.16
C PHE A 20 4.49 -34.60 -22.92
N SER A 21 3.64 -33.98 -23.74
CA SER A 21 3.91 -32.68 -24.36
C SER A 21 3.19 -31.53 -23.65
N PHE A 22 2.97 -31.65 -22.34
CA PHE A 22 3.09 -30.46 -21.51
C PHE A 22 4.57 -30.13 -21.50
N LYS A 23 5.01 -29.14 -22.29
CA LYS A 23 6.10 -28.31 -21.79
C LYS A 23 5.47 -27.59 -20.60
N PRO A 24 5.75 -27.97 -19.34
CA PRO A 24 5.53 -27.03 -18.26
C PRO A 24 6.14 -25.71 -18.72
N VAL A 25 5.34 -24.64 -18.73
CA VAL A 25 5.91 -23.32 -18.64
C VAL A 25 6.46 -23.27 -17.23
N TYR A 26 7.70 -23.74 -17.08
CA TYR A 26 8.47 -23.36 -15.91
C TYR A 26 8.50 -21.84 -15.97
N ALA A 27 8.09 -21.18 -14.89
CA ALA A 27 8.55 -19.83 -14.66
C ALA A 27 10.07 -19.90 -14.83
N ASP A 28 10.57 -19.24 -15.88
CA ASP A 28 11.99 -19.23 -16.17
C ASP A 28 12.66 -18.84 -14.87
N SER A 29 13.57 -19.66 -14.34
CA SER A 29 14.32 -19.23 -13.16
C SER A 29 14.97 -17.92 -13.56
N VAL A 30 14.66 -16.84 -12.83
CA VAL A 30 15.25 -15.52 -13.08
C VAL A 30 16.69 -15.54 -12.58
N ASN A 31 17.50 -16.45 -13.13
CA ASN A 31 18.88 -16.67 -12.76
C ASN A 31 19.85 -16.04 -13.76
N ASN A 32 19.39 -15.21 -14.72
CA ASN A 32 20.33 -14.34 -15.46
C ASN A 32 19.77 -13.14 -16.23
N SER A 33 18.66 -12.50 -15.83
CA SER A 33 18.13 -11.32 -16.56
C SER A 33 17.59 -10.14 -15.72
N ASN A 34 17.89 -10.06 -14.41
CA ASN A 34 17.47 -8.92 -13.59
C ASN A 34 18.49 -7.78 -13.44
N LYS A 35 19.67 -7.86 -14.08
CA LYS A 35 20.56 -6.69 -14.16
C LYS A 35 19.92 -5.55 -14.95
N THR A 36 19.12 -5.85 -15.95
CA THR A 36 18.43 -4.85 -16.80
C THR A 36 17.32 -4.10 -16.07
N ASN A 37 16.47 -4.78 -15.29
CA ASN A 37 15.43 -4.10 -14.50
C ASN A 37 16.01 -3.27 -13.35
N LEU A 38 16.99 -3.79 -12.61
CA LEU A 38 17.73 -3.00 -11.61
C LEU A 38 18.47 -1.82 -12.25
N ASN A 39 19.05 -1.99 -13.44
CA ASN A 39 19.71 -0.90 -14.15
C ASN A 39 18.72 0.15 -14.67
N ASN A 40 17.52 -0.24 -15.09
CA ASN A 40 16.47 0.68 -15.53
C ASN A 40 15.91 1.48 -14.35
N VAL A 41 15.61 0.83 -13.22
CA VAL A 41 15.28 1.50 -11.95
C VAL A 41 16.39 2.47 -11.55
N ARG A 42 17.67 2.05 -11.63
CA ARG A 42 18.83 2.92 -11.37
C ARG A 42 18.98 4.08 -12.36
N GLN A 43 18.56 3.94 -13.62
CA GLN A 43 18.61 5.00 -14.62
C GLN A 43 17.46 6.02 -14.46
N GLU A 44 16.26 5.58 -14.09
CA GLU A 44 15.15 6.50 -13.75
C GLU A 44 15.45 7.28 -12.47
N ILE A 45 16.05 6.64 -11.46
CA ILE A 45 16.57 7.27 -10.23
C ILE A 45 17.58 8.41 -10.51
N GLN A 46 18.31 8.37 -11.62
CA GLN A 46 19.28 9.42 -11.98
C GLN A 46 18.65 10.68 -12.58
N LYS A 47 17.36 10.68 -12.95
CA LYS A 47 16.65 11.86 -13.47
C LYS A 47 15.88 12.60 -12.37
N ALA A 48 16.58 13.12 -11.36
CA ALA A 48 15.98 14.12 -10.48
C ALA A 48 15.65 15.38 -11.31
N LYS A 49 14.35 15.69 -11.47
CA LYS A 49 13.88 16.81 -12.32
C LYS A 49 14.14 18.19 -11.70
N ASN A 50 14.39 18.27 -10.39
CA ASN A 50 14.58 19.53 -9.69
C ASN A 50 15.52 19.33 -8.49
N ASN A 51 16.58 20.16 -8.36
CA ASN A 51 17.60 20.04 -7.30
C ASN A 51 17.25 20.81 -6.02
N ASN A 52 15.99 21.19 -5.84
CA ASN A 52 15.51 21.91 -4.66
C ASN A 52 14.00 21.70 -4.44
N GLN A 53 13.50 20.50 -4.76
CA GLN A 53 12.09 20.18 -4.62
C GLN A 53 11.70 20.18 -3.12
N LYS A 54 10.44 20.45 -2.82
CA LYS A 54 9.88 20.26 -1.48
C LYS A 54 8.97 19.03 -1.45
N VAL A 55 8.99 18.31 -0.34
CA VAL A 55 8.14 17.16 -0.06
C VAL A 55 7.19 17.51 1.08
N THR A 56 5.90 17.27 0.89
CA THR A 56 4.90 17.30 1.96
C THR A 56 4.31 15.91 2.12
N ILE A 57 4.53 15.31 3.29
CA ILE A 57 3.90 14.08 3.72
C ILE A 57 2.61 14.43 4.48
N MET A 58 1.51 13.86 4.04
CA MET A 58 0.16 14.01 4.58
C MET A 58 -0.23 12.67 5.20
N TYR A 59 -0.36 12.62 6.53
CA TYR A 59 -0.73 11.43 7.27
C TYR A 59 -2.20 11.53 7.67
N TYR A 60 -3.07 10.76 7.03
CA TYR A 60 -4.49 10.67 7.34
C TYR A 60 -4.70 9.51 8.31
N CYS A 61 -4.85 9.88 9.59
CA CYS A 61 -4.80 8.98 10.74
C CYS A 61 -6.19 8.85 11.35
N ASP A 62 -6.89 7.78 10.99
CA ASP A 62 -8.19 7.48 11.56
C ASP A 62 -7.97 6.58 12.79
N ALA A 63 -7.92 7.20 13.96
CA ALA A 63 -7.66 6.54 15.24
C ALA A 63 -8.94 6.40 16.09
N ASP A 64 -10.12 6.59 15.48
CA ASP A 64 -11.41 6.32 16.12
C ASP A 64 -11.85 4.88 15.89
N ASN A 65 -11.00 3.95 16.30
CA ASN A 65 -11.23 2.51 16.27
C ASN A 65 -10.17 1.80 17.14
N ASN A 66 -10.22 0.47 17.17
CA ASN A 66 -9.30 -0.35 17.96
C ASN A 66 -7.80 -0.25 17.58
N LEU A 67 -7.42 0.50 16.55
CA LEU A 67 -6.02 0.79 16.22
C LEU A 67 -5.46 2.03 16.92
N GLU A 68 -6.25 2.77 17.72
CA GLU A 68 -5.84 4.05 18.31
C GLU A 68 -4.46 3.99 18.98
N SER A 69 -4.20 2.96 19.80
CA SER A 69 -2.91 2.83 20.50
C SER A 69 -1.72 2.61 19.56
N SER A 70 -1.91 1.87 18.46
CA SER A 70 -0.86 1.68 17.44
C SER A 70 -0.59 2.98 16.69
N LEU A 71 -1.64 3.67 16.25
CA LEU A 71 -1.53 4.92 15.49
C LEU A 71 -0.91 6.06 16.32
N LEU A 72 -1.16 6.08 17.63
CA LEU A 72 -0.47 6.98 18.55
C LEU A 72 1.03 6.64 18.68
N SER A 73 1.38 5.35 18.71
CA SER A 73 2.77 4.90 18.67
C SER A 73 3.47 5.32 17.37
N ASP A 74 2.80 5.23 16.23
CA ASP A 74 3.33 5.65 14.93
C ASP A 74 3.66 7.15 14.93
N ILE A 75 2.82 7.99 15.52
CA ILE A 75 3.09 9.43 15.64
C ILE A 75 4.29 9.70 16.57
N GLU A 76 4.49 8.89 17.61
CA GLU A 76 5.71 8.96 18.44
C GLU A 76 6.96 8.56 17.65
N GLU A 77 6.89 7.48 16.88
CA GLU A 77 7.95 7.09 15.95
C GLU A 77 8.24 8.21 14.94
N MET A 78 7.20 8.86 14.40
CA MET A 78 7.36 9.97 13.48
C MET A 78 8.08 11.15 14.12
N LYS A 79 7.70 11.53 15.34
CA LYS A 79 8.39 12.59 16.10
C LYS A 79 9.88 12.25 16.30
N LYS A 80 10.18 11.01 16.65
CA LYS A 80 11.55 10.54 16.91
C LYS A 80 12.39 10.53 15.63
N GLY A 81 11.85 9.99 14.54
CA GLY A 81 12.53 9.86 13.25
C GLY A 81 12.66 11.16 12.47
N TYR A 82 11.75 12.12 12.69
CA TYR A 82 11.74 13.35 11.91
C TYR A 82 13.06 14.12 12.03
N VAL A 83 13.74 14.30 10.90
CA VAL A 83 14.94 15.14 10.81
C VAL A 83 14.55 16.50 10.26
N ASN A 84 14.85 17.56 11.00
CA ASN A 84 14.56 18.93 10.57
C ASN A 84 15.20 19.24 9.21
N ASN A 85 14.35 19.44 8.20
CA ASN A 85 14.76 19.72 6.83
C ASN A 85 13.86 20.83 6.24
N PRO A 86 14.41 21.89 5.62
CA PRO A 86 13.60 22.96 5.02
C PRO A 86 12.74 22.51 3.83
N ASN A 87 13.05 21.35 3.25
CA ASN A 87 12.37 20.76 2.10
C ASN A 87 11.44 19.60 2.48
N LEU A 88 11.20 19.36 3.77
CA LEU A 88 10.28 18.34 4.26
C LEU A 88 9.22 18.96 5.16
N ASN A 89 7.96 18.61 4.94
CA ASN A 89 6.85 18.83 5.86
C ASN A 89 6.18 17.49 6.18
N LEU A 90 5.72 17.34 7.41
CA LEU A 90 4.86 16.25 7.84
C LEU A 90 3.65 16.83 8.57
N VAL A 91 2.46 16.58 8.04
CA VAL A 91 1.19 17.08 8.57
C VAL A 91 0.28 15.89 8.76
N THR A 92 -0.36 15.82 9.93
CA THR A 92 -1.34 14.79 10.25
C THR A 92 -2.71 15.40 10.50
N LEU A 93 -3.75 14.76 9.97
CA LEU A 93 -5.10 14.83 10.53
C LEU A 93 -5.29 13.54 11.32
N ILE A 94 -5.54 13.67 12.62
CA ILE A 94 -5.86 12.54 13.49
C ILE A 94 -7.25 12.73 14.09
N ASP A 95 -8.05 11.68 14.06
CA ASP A 95 -9.31 11.59 14.80
C ASP A 95 -9.18 10.55 15.90
N ARG A 96 -9.55 10.90 17.14
CA ARG A 96 -9.36 10.04 18.33
C ARG A 96 -10.68 9.79 19.03
N SER A 97 -10.76 8.66 19.73
CA SER A 97 -11.98 8.23 20.43
C SER A 97 -11.85 8.28 21.94
N SER A 98 -12.97 8.50 22.62
CA SER A 98 -13.08 8.20 24.06
C SER A 98 -13.06 6.69 24.38
N ARG A 99 -13.12 5.83 23.36
CA ARG A 99 -13.46 4.40 23.50
C ARG A 99 -12.25 3.47 23.63
N TYR A 100 -11.06 3.84 23.15
CA TYR A 100 -9.95 2.90 23.01
C TYR A 100 -8.77 3.18 23.94
N THR A 101 -8.24 4.42 23.97
CA THR A 101 -7.18 4.80 24.93
C THR A 101 -7.35 6.22 25.46
N SER A 102 -6.69 6.51 26.58
CA SER A 102 -6.64 7.84 27.21
C SER A 102 -5.20 8.39 27.27
N ASP A 103 -4.38 7.98 26.29
CA ASP A 103 -2.97 8.36 26.22
C ASP A 103 -2.82 9.87 26.01
N LYS A 104 -2.07 10.50 26.93
CA LYS A 104 -1.75 11.93 26.93
C LYS A 104 -0.34 12.23 26.46
N THR A 105 0.51 11.22 26.36
CA THR A 105 1.95 11.36 26.19
C THR A 105 2.32 11.82 24.79
N VAL A 106 1.59 11.35 23.77
CA VAL A 106 1.90 11.64 22.37
C VAL A 106 1.65 13.11 22.01
N PHE A 107 0.55 13.69 22.50
CA PHE A 107 0.16 15.08 22.19
C PHE A 107 0.27 16.05 23.38
N GLY A 108 0.62 15.56 24.57
CA GLY A 108 0.60 16.33 25.81
C GLY A 108 -0.79 16.47 26.45
N GLU A 109 -1.82 15.93 25.80
CA GLU A 109 -3.22 15.94 26.22
C GLU A 109 -3.95 14.73 25.62
N ASP A 110 -5.10 14.42 26.20
CA ASP A 110 -6.03 13.41 25.71
C ASP A 110 -7.22 14.14 25.08
N PHE A 111 -7.75 13.58 23.99
CA PHE A 111 -8.86 14.18 23.25
C PHE A 111 -9.65 13.13 22.50
N GLU A 112 -10.88 13.48 22.18
CA GLU A 112 -11.93 12.62 21.63
C GLU A 112 -12.55 13.35 20.42
N ASP A 113 -11.70 13.96 19.58
CA ASP A 113 -12.09 14.78 18.43
C ASP A 113 -11.02 14.79 17.34
N ALA A 114 -11.34 15.34 16.17
CA ALA A 114 -10.42 15.44 15.04
C ALA A 114 -9.55 16.69 15.10
N ARG A 115 -8.24 16.49 14.88
CA ARG A 115 -7.21 17.52 15.08
C ARG A 115 -6.14 17.50 13.99
N LEU A 116 -5.74 18.70 13.56
CA LEU A 116 -4.60 18.89 12.65
C LEU A 116 -3.32 19.19 13.43
N TYR A 117 -2.23 18.49 13.12
CA TYR A 117 -0.92 18.76 13.69
C TYR A 117 0.16 18.79 12.61
N LYS A 118 1.15 19.67 12.79
CA LYS A 118 2.46 19.51 12.14
C LYS A 118 3.32 18.66 13.06
N ILE A 119 3.94 17.62 12.53
CA ILE A 119 4.92 16.80 13.26
C ILE A 119 6.32 17.34 12.96
N GLU A 120 7.13 17.49 14.01
CA GLU A 120 8.53 17.91 13.95
C GLU A 120 9.36 17.05 14.91
N HIS A 121 10.68 17.20 14.90
CA HIS A 121 11.55 16.39 15.76
C HIS A 121 11.16 16.51 17.25
N ASN A 122 10.77 15.39 17.86
CA ASN A 122 10.32 15.24 19.25
C ASN A 122 9.13 16.12 19.67
N LYS A 123 8.32 16.64 18.74
CA LYS A 123 7.15 17.47 19.09
C LYS A 123 6.11 17.50 18.00
N THR A 124 4.87 17.81 18.39
CA THR A 124 3.81 18.21 17.47
C THR A 124 3.47 19.70 17.68
N LYS A 125 2.90 20.33 16.66
CA LYS A 125 2.33 21.67 16.73
C LYS A 125 0.88 21.61 16.27
N ARG A 126 -0.06 21.92 17.15
CA ARG A 126 -1.50 22.03 16.81
C ARG A 126 -1.70 23.11 15.75
N LEU A 127 -2.55 22.79 14.77
CA LEU A 127 -2.85 23.66 13.64
C LEU A 127 -4.34 24.02 13.60
N ASP A 128 -4.61 25.20 13.05
CA ASP A 128 -5.95 25.63 12.66
C ASP A 128 -6.19 25.23 11.20
N GLY A 129 -7.39 24.72 10.89
CA GLY A 129 -7.79 24.23 9.57
C GLY A 129 -8.10 25.34 8.56
N GLY A 130 -8.14 26.60 9.01
CA GLY A 130 -8.23 27.75 8.12
C GLY A 130 -9.46 27.72 7.21
N LYS A 131 -9.30 28.15 5.96
CA LYS A 131 -10.42 28.22 5.01
C LYS A 131 -10.73 26.87 4.36
N GLU A 132 -9.75 25.96 4.30
CA GLU A 132 -9.88 24.66 3.67
C GLU A 132 -10.59 23.64 4.57
N PHE A 133 -10.44 23.78 5.89
CA PHE A 133 -11.07 22.91 6.88
C PHE A 133 -11.55 23.72 8.12
N PRO A 134 -12.53 24.62 7.95
CA PRO A 134 -12.93 25.61 8.97
C PRO A 134 -13.55 25.00 10.24
N GLU A 135 -14.01 23.76 10.19
CA GLU A 135 -14.56 23.03 11.34
C GLU A 135 -13.47 22.72 12.38
N ILE A 136 -12.22 22.53 11.94
CA ILE A 136 -11.07 22.29 12.81
C ILE A 136 -10.41 23.64 13.14
N THR A 137 -10.58 24.08 14.39
CA THR A 137 -9.90 25.23 14.97
C THR A 137 -9.02 24.81 16.14
N LEU A 138 -8.25 25.74 16.70
CA LEU A 138 -7.44 25.47 17.90
C LEU A 138 -8.27 25.15 19.17
N ASN A 139 -9.57 25.44 19.17
CA ASN A 139 -10.45 25.29 20.35
C ASN A 139 -11.77 24.55 20.03
N SER A 140 -11.88 23.94 18.86
CA SER A 140 -13.05 23.13 18.49
C SER A 140 -12.86 21.70 18.95
N ASN A 141 -13.97 21.06 19.30
CA ASN A 141 -14.05 19.61 19.50
C ASN A 141 -14.89 19.03 18.34
N TYR A 142 -14.40 19.21 17.12
CA TYR A 142 -15.11 18.76 15.92
C TYR A 142 -14.75 17.30 15.67
N GLU A 143 -15.75 16.42 15.73
CA GLU A 143 -15.62 15.03 15.28
C GLU A 143 -15.70 15.01 13.76
N ALA A 144 -14.62 14.62 13.09
CA ALA A 144 -14.59 14.52 11.64
C ALA A 144 -14.90 13.09 11.24
N ASN A 145 -15.86 12.88 10.33
CA ASN A 145 -16.06 11.55 9.76
C ASN A 145 -14.87 11.18 8.88
N MET A 146 -14.01 10.29 9.36
CA MET A 146 -12.82 9.84 8.65
C MET A 146 -13.14 8.85 7.53
N GLY A 147 -14.33 8.24 7.58
CA GLY A 147 -14.96 7.48 6.51
C GLY A 147 -15.50 8.34 5.35
N ASP A 148 -15.60 9.66 5.50
CA ASP A 148 -16.12 10.56 4.46
C ASP A 148 -15.02 11.06 3.51
N ALA A 149 -15.22 10.84 2.21
CA ALA A 149 -14.29 11.30 1.16
C ALA A 149 -14.14 12.83 1.12
N ASP A 150 -15.14 13.61 1.56
CA ASP A 150 -15.03 15.07 1.66
C ASP A 150 -14.08 15.48 2.81
N THR A 151 -13.99 14.71 3.90
CA THR A 151 -12.99 14.93 4.98
C THR A 151 -11.57 14.76 4.43
N LEU A 152 -11.32 13.67 3.70
CA LEU A 152 -10.04 13.44 3.03
C LEU A 152 -9.70 14.57 2.04
N LYS A 153 -10.68 15.01 1.24
CA LYS A 153 -10.52 16.11 0.29
C LYS A 153 -10.15 17.43 0.98
N LYS A 154 -10.83 17.79 2.08
CA LYS A 154 -10.50 18.98 2.88
C LYS A 154 -9.08 18.90 3.43
N PHE A 155 -8.67 17.75 3.95
CA PHE A 155 -7.31 17.54 4.45
C PHE A 155 -6.24 17.72 3.38
N ILE A 156 -6.40 17.08 2.22
CA ILE A 156 -5.45 17.22 1.09
C ILE A 156 -5.38 18.69 0.64
N ASN A 157 -6.53 19.35 0.51
CA ASN A 157 -6.59 20.76 0.10
C ASN A 157 -5.91 21.66 1.13
N TYR A 158 -6.13 21.43 2.43
CA TYR A 158 -5.46 22.14 3.52
C TYR A 158 -3.94 22.02 3.41
N CYS A 159 -3.44 20.79 3.26
CA CYS A 159 -2.02 20.52 3.13
C CYS A 159 -1.42 21.18 1.89
N LYS A 160 -2.08 21.09 0.73
CA LYS A 160 -1.63 21.74 -0.51
C LYS A 160 -1.63 23.27 -0.42
N ALA A 161 -2.59 23.86 0.27
CA ALA A 161 -2.67 25.31 0.44
C ALA A 161 -1.59 25.86 1.39
N ASN A 162 -1.35 25.18 2.51
CA ASN A 162 -0.54 25.70 3.62
C ASN A 162 0.91 25.15 3.62
N TYR A 163 1.13 23.99 3.01
CA TYR A 163 2.42 23.29 2.93
C TYR A 163 2.76 22.95 1.49
N LYS A 164 2.88 24.01 0.67
CA LYS A 164 3.19 23.91 -0.77
C LYS A 164 4.48 23.13 -1.01
N ALA A 165 4.37 22.10 -1.83
CA ALA A 165 5.44 21.19 -2.17
C ALA A 165 5.41 20.85 -3.67
N ASP A 166 6.53 20.39 -4.19
CA ASP A 166 6.64 19.86 -5.55
C ASP A 166 6.23 18.38 -5.58
N LYS A 167 6.36 17.70 -4.43
CA LYS A 167 6.03 16.29 -4.23
C LYS A 167 5.09 16.12 -3.03
N TYR A 168 4.00 15.43 -3.25
CA TYR A 168 3.01 15.12 -2.22
C TYR A 168 2.95 13.62 -1.98
N VAL A 169 3.06 13.24 -0.70
CA VAL A 169 2.90 11.86 -0.24
C VAL A 169 1.67 11.82 0.63
N LEU A 170 0.68 11.01 0.29
CA LEU A 170 -0.47 10.73 1.16
C LEU A 170 -0.31 9.35 1.75
N ILE A 171 -0.33 9.27 3.08
CA ILE A 171 -0.34 8.02 3.83
C ILE A 171 -1.72 7.91 4.47
N MET A 172 -2.45 6.84 4.17
CA MET A 172 -3.73 6.52 4.81
C MET A 172 -3.49 5.38 5.78
N ALA A 173 -3.73 5.62 7.07
CA ALA A 173 -3.40 4.70 8.15
C ALA A 173 -4.66 4.31 8.94
N ASN A 174 -5.04 3.03 8.82
CA ASN A 174 -6.19 2.40 9.46
C ASN A 174 -6.25 0.90 9.08
N HIS A 175 -7.35 0.21 9.37
CA HIS A 175 -7.79 -1.00 8.68
C HIS A 175 -7.95 -0.78 7.19
N GLY A 176 -7.79 -1.87 6.43
CA GLY A 176 -8.01 -1.94 4.99
C GLY A 176 -8.68 -3.25 4.62
N GLY A 177 -9.67 -3.18 3.75
CA GLY A 177 -10.42 -4.37 3.30
C GLY A 177 -10.09 -4.80 1.86
N GLY A 178 -9.15 -4.12 1.21
CA GLY A 178 -8.68 -4.44 -0.14
C GLY A 178 -9.72 -4.22 -1.24
N ALA A 179 -9.75 -5.13 -2.22
CA ALA A 179 -10.56 -4.97 -3.44
C ALA A 179 -11.82 -5.85 -3.49
N LYS A 180 -12.06 -6.68 -2.47
CA LYS A 180 -13.18 -7.62 -2.45
C LYS A 180 -14.35 -7.04 -1.67
N GLU A 181 -15.56 -7.31 -2.18
CA GLU A 181 -16.80 -6.98 -1.48
C GLU A 181 -17.19 -8.13 -0.54
N LYS A 182 -17.82 -7.75 0.57
CA LYS A 182 -18.34 -8.64 1.61
C LYS A 182 -19.16 -9.81 1.05
N LEU A 183 -18.71 -11.04 1.32
CA LEU A 183 -19.63 -12.19 1.37
C LEU A 183 -20.27 -12.22 2.77
N LYS A 184 -21.54 -12.62 2.88
CA LYS A 184 -22.39 -12.54 4.09
C LYS A 184 -21.78 -13.04 5.42
N ASN A 185 -20.63 -13.73 5.40
CA ASN A 185 -20.01 -14.39 6.55
C ASN A 185 -18.62 -13.87 6.94
N ASN A 186 -18.05 -12.86 6.25
CA ASN A 186 -16.78 -12.24 6.66
C ASN A 186 -16.98 -10.72 6.81
N GLN A 187 -16.74 -10.18 8.00
CA GLN A 187 -16.98 -8.76 8.30
C GLN A 187 -15.77 -7.88 7.94
N ASP A 188 -14.60 -8.48 7.68
CA ASP A 188 -13.32 -7.77 7.68
C ASP A 188 -12.80 -7.44 6.27
N VAL A 189 -13.58 -7.77 5.21
CA VAL A 189 -13.21 -7.52 3.80
C VAL A 189 -14.26 -6.65 3.14
N ASN A 190 -13.86 -5.45 2.76
CA ASN A 190 -14.67 -4.49 2.03
C ASN A 190 -13.78 -3.65 1.11
N ARG A 191 -14.33 -3.04 0.06
CA ARG A 191 -13.59 -2.14 -0.84
C ARG A 191 -13.33 -0.78 -0.20
N ALA A 192 -12.80 -0.78 1.02
CA ALA A 192 -12.75 0.36 1.92
C ALA A 192 -11.44 0.40 2.74
N ILE A 193 -11.21 1.57 3.30
CA ILE A 193 -10.15 1.93 4.24
C ILE A 193 -10.76 2.87 5.30
N CYS A 194 -10.07 3.17 6.40
CA CYS A 194 -10.48 4.21 7.37
C CYS A 194 -11.88 3.94 7.95
N TRP A 195 -11.95 2.96 8.85
CA TRP A 195 -13.14 2.69 9.65
C TRP A 195 -13.19 3.62 10.87
N ASP A 196 -14.30 4.35 10.95
CA ASP A 196 -14.60 5.36 11.95
C ASP A 196 -15.78 4.87 12.81
N ASP A 197 -15.50 4.56 14.09
CA ASP A 197 -16.49 3.93 14.97
C ASP A 197 -17.47 4.92 15.62
N SER A 198 -17.23 6.24 15.57
CA SER A 198 -18.15 7.27 16.04
C SER A 198 -19.17 7.70 14.99
N HIS A 199 -18.86 7.52 13.71
CA HIS A 199 -19.77 7.75 12.58
C HIS A 199 -20.42 6.45 12.08
N TYR A 200 -21.60 6.58 11.48
CA TYR A 200 -22.39 5.42 11.06
C TYR A 200 -23.04 5.61 9.69
N ASP A 201 -22.82 4.67 8.79
CA ASP A 201 -23.66 4.46 7.59
C ASP A 201 -24.69 3.36 7.86
N GLY A 202 -25.93 3.78 8.10
CA GLY A 202 -27.01 2.89 8.51
C GLY A 202 -26.81 2.32 9.93
N ASN A 203 -26.49 1.03 10.02
CA ASN A 203 -26.34 0.32 11.30
C ASN A 203 -24.89 -0.13 11.56
N SER A 204 -23.94 0.32 10.74
CA SER A 204 -22.52 -0.04 10.84
C SER A 204 -21.67 1.21 10.96
N PRO A 205 -20.51 1.14 11.65
CA PRO A 205 -19.47 2.16 11.56
C PRO A 205 -19.22 2.56 10.12
N ASP A 206 -18.98 3.86 9.89
CA ASP A 206 -18.67 4.34 8.55
C ASP A 206 -17.26 3.91 8.14
N CYS A 207 -17.04 3.78 6.83
CA CYS A 207 -15.74 3.47 6.28
C CYS A 207 -15.57 4.09 4.89
N LEU A 208 -14.37 4.53 4.57
CA LEU A 208 -14.10 5.20 3.30
C LEU A 208 -13.96 4.21 2.15
N TYR A 209 -14.96 4.14 1.27
CA TYR A 209 -14.92 3.28 0.10
C TYR A 209 -14.01 3.86 -1.00
N MET A 210 -13.27 2.99 -1.70
CA MET A 210 -12.39 3.40 -2.81
C MET A 210 -13.15 4.10 -3.95
N GLY A 211 -14.43 3.73 -4.13
CA GLY A 211 -15.33 4.38 -5.07
C GLY A 211 -15.63 5.83 -4.69
N GLU A 212 -15.88 6.10 -3.40
CA GLU A 212 -16.18 7.45 -2.91
C GLU A 212 -14.99 8.40 -3.07
N ILE A 213 -13.77 7.89 -2.83
CA ILE A 213 -12.54 8.63 -3.13
C ILE A 213 -12.53 9.06 -4.61
N SER A 214 -12.87 8.15 -5.50
CA SER A 214 -12.84 8.39 -6.95
C SER A 214 -13.96 9.32 -7.43
N ASP A 215 -15.13 9.26 -6.79
CA ASP A 215 -16.29 10.09 -7.11
C ASP A 215 -16.14 11.52 -6.57
N THR A 216 -15.42 11.69 -5.47
CA THR A 216 -15.36 12.95 -4.72
C THR A 216 -14.09 13.75 -4.99
N LEU A 217 -12.94 13.07 -5.06
CA LEU A 217 -11.64 13.71 -5.31
C LEU A 217 -11.33 13.78 -6.80
N THR A 218 -10.74 14.89 -7.19
CA THR A 218 -10.38 15.17 -8.59
C THR A 218 -8.86 15.13 -8.76
N GLN A 219 -8.41 15.38 -9.99
CA GLN A 219 -6.99 15.52 -10.28
C GLN A 219 -6.29 16.62 -9.45
N GLU A 220 -7.03 17.63 -8.97
CA GLU A 220 -6.48 18.66 -8.07
C GLU A 220 -6.00 18.08 -6.74
N GLN A 221 -6.60 16.98 -6.30
CA GLN A 221 -6.24 16.28 -5.08
C GLN A 221 -5.16 15.21 -5.30
N SER A 222 -4.86 14.80 -6.53
CA SER A 222 -3.84 13.78 -6.87
C SER A 222 -2.48 14.03 -6.21
N VAL A 223 -1.78 12.95 -5.87
CA VAL A 223 -0.50 12.96 -5.15
C VAL A 223 0.58 12.25 -5.95
N ASP A 224 1.84 12.41 -5.58
CA ASP A 224 2.93 11.69 -6.24
C ASP A 224 2.99 10.24 -5.76
N VAL A 225 2.85 10.05 -4.44
CA VAL A 225 2.89 8.72 -3.80
C VAL A 225 1.70 8.57 -2.86
N LEU A 226 0.95 7.49 -3.05
CA LEU A 226 -0.11 7.05 -2.15
C LEU A 226 0.37 5.81 -1.39
N ALA A 227 0.51 5.92 -0.08
CA ALA A 227 0.89 4.82 0.79
C ALA A 227 -0.30 4.40 1.62
N PHE A 228 -0.55 3.10 1.66
CA PHE A 228 -1.57 2.49 2.49
C PHE A 228 -0.88 1.78 3.64
N ASP A 229 -0.89 2.40 4.83
CA ASP A 229 -0.55 1.72 6.07
C ASP A 229 -1.80 1.00 6.59
N ALA A 230 -2.22 0.02 5.79
CA ALA A 230 -3.48 -0.70 5.91
C ALA A 230 -3.40 -2.06 5.23
N CYS A 231 -4.16 -3.02 5.76
CA CYS A 231 -4.23 -4.38 5.24
C CYS A 231 -4.81 -4.44 3.82
N LEU A 232 -4.37 -5.43 3.03
CA LEU A 232 -5.03 -5.84 1.78
C LEU A 232 -5.07 -4.80 0.64
N MET A 233 -4.40 -3.65 0.77
CA MET A 233 -4.47 -2.57 -0.23
C MET A 233 -3.54 -2.78 -1.44
N GLY A 234 -2.62 -3.76 -1.38
CA GLY A 234 -1.66 -4.09 -2.44
C GLY A 234 -2.24 -4.99 -3.52
N THR A 235 -3.35 -4.56 -4.15
CA THR A 235 -4.04 -5.34 -5.19
C THR A 235 -3.98 -4.64 -6.56
N ALA A 236 -4.13 -5.42 -7.63
CA ALA A 236 -4.16 -4.87 -8.98
C ALA A 236 -5.36 -3.92 -9.21
N GLU A 237 -6.50 -4.19 -8.58
CA GLU A 237 -7.70 -3.35 -8.64
C GLU A 237 -7.49 -2.02 -7.94
N VAL A 238 -6.91 -2.00 -6.74
CA VAL A 238 -6.57 -0.75 -6.02
C VAL A 238 -5.59 0.07 -6.85
N ALA A 239 -4.53 -0.57 -7.36
CA ALA A 239 -3.56 0.09 -8.22
C ALA A 239 -4.21 0.63 -9.50
N TYR A 240 -5.15 -0.11 -10.10
CA TYR A 240 -5.87 0.33 -11.29
C TYR A 240 -6.81 1.49 -10.99
N GLN A 241 -7.49 1.47 -9.84
CA GLN A 241 -8.42 2.52 -9.43
C GLN A 241 -7.71 3.88 -9.36
N PHE A 242 -6.51 3.94 -8.78
CA PHE A 242 -5.77 5.19 -8.53
C PHE A 242 -4.65 5.48 -9.54
N ARG A 243 -4.61 4.78 -10.66
CA ARG A 243 -3.58 5.00 -11.70
C ARG A 243 -3.70 6.39 -12.36
N PRO A 244 -2.59 6.95 -12.86
CA PRO A 244 -2.63 8.15 -13.69
C PRO A 244 -3.53 7.98 -14.92
N GLY A 245 -4.26 9.03 -15.29
CA GLY A 245 -5.15 9.00 -16.47
C GLY A 245 -6.49 8.29 -16.24
N ASN A 246 -6.84 7.94 -15.00
CA ASN A 246 -8.15 7.39 -14.65
C ASN A 246 -9.31 8.40 -14.75
N GLY A 247 -9.03 9.70 -14.90
CA GLY A 247 -10.02 10.78 -14.99
C GLY A 247 -10.33 11.52 -13.69
N GLY A 248 -9.71 11.15 -12.56
CA GLY A 248 -9.95 11.74 -11.24
C GLY A 248 -8.69 11.78 -10.38
N PHE A 249 -8.86 11.56 -9.07
CA PHE A 249 -7.73 11.41 -8.14
C PHE A 249 -6.84 10.24 -8.53
N SER A 250 -5.52 10.45 -8.50
CA SER A 250 -4.52 9.47 -8.89
C SER A 250 -3.22 9.62 -8.12
N ALA A 251 -2.38 8.59 -8.15
CA ALA A 251 -1.00 8.63 -7.70
C ALA A 251 -0.06 8.06 -8.77
N ASP A 252 1.18 8.57 -8.84
CA ASP A 252 2.21 8.03 -9.75
C ASP A 252 2.88 6.78 -9.16
N GLY A 253 3.01 6.71 -7.84
CA GLY A 253 3.50 5.55 -7.11
C GLY A 253 2.54 5.13 -5.99
N ILE A 254 2.44 3.82 -5.74
CA ILE A 254 1.61 3.27 -4.67
C ILE A 254 2.48 2.37 -3.78
N VAL A 255 2.45 2.58 -2.46
CA VAL A 255 3.06 1.68 -1.46
C VAL A 255 1.95 0.96 -0.73
N ALA A 256 1.88 -0.37 -0.82
CA ALA A 256 0.80 -1.12 -0.19
C ALA A 256 1.17 -2.59 0.05
N SER A 257 0.48 -3.19 1.03
CA SER A 257 0.60 -4.61 1.37
C SER A 257 -0.53 -5.41 0.74
N SER A 258 -0.19 -6.47 0.00
CA SER A 258 -1.18 -7.45 -0.49
C SER A 258 -1.79 -8.29 0.65
N PRO A 259 -1.02 -8.76 1.66
CA PRO A 259 -1.61 -9.41 2.82
C PRO A 259 -1.96 -8.43 3.95
N VAL A 260 -2.37 -8.97 5.09
CA VAL A 260 -2.51 -8.19 6.33
C VAL A 260 -1.18 -7.56 6.71
N VAL A 261 -1.24 -6.33 7.20
CA VAL A 261 -0.10 -5.62 7.78
C VAL A 261 -0.10 -5.90 9.28
N TRP A 262 1.08 -6.11 9.86
CA TRP A 262 1.20 -6.25 11.30
C TRP A 262 0.72 -5.01 12.06
N GLY A 263 0.31 -5.19 13.31
CA GLY A 263 -0.31 -4.12 14.11
C GLY A 263 0.49 -2.81 14.29
N PRO A 264 1.85 -2.82 14.32
CA PRO A 264 2.65 -1.60 14.41
C PRO A 264 2.80 -0.78 13.12
N GLY A 265 2.22 -1.16 11.98
CA GLY A 265 2.28 -0.35 10.75
C GLY A 265 3.69 -0.14 10.19
N PHE A 266 3.93 0.98 9.49
CA PHE A 266 5.27 1.28 8.94
C PHE A 266 6.28 1.70 10.03
N GLN A 267 7.56 1.38 9.85
CA GLN A 267 8.63 1.80 10.79
C GLN A 267 9.01 3.28 10.57
N TYR A 268 8.15 4.20 11.04
CA TYR A 268 8.24 5.62 10.72
C TYR A 268 9.50 6.30 11.24
N ASP A 269 10.04 5.86 12.38
CA ASP A 269 11.24 6.46 12.95
C ASP A 269 12.45 6.25 12.03
N ASN A 270 12.64 5.03 11.51
CA ASN A 270 13.71 4.75 10.58
C ASN A 270 13.49 5.41 9.21
N ILE A 271 12.27 5.29 8.65
CA ILE A 271 11.90 5.92 7.37
C ILE A 271 12.24 7.41 7.39
N LEU A 272 11.74 8.14 8.39
CA LEU A 272 11.94 9.59 8.48
C LEU A 272 13.40 9.96 8.84
N SER A 273 14.12 9.12 9.60
CA SER A 273 15.52 9.39 9.96
C SER A 273 16.47 9.38 8.76
N ARG A 274 16.06 8.70 7.68
CA ARG A 274 16.77 8.60 6.40
C ARG A 274 16.36 9.68 5.39
N LEU A 275 15.28 10.43 5.63
CA LEU A 275 14.89 11.58 4.80
C LEU A 275 15.63 12.86 5.20
N LYS A 276 16.93 12.92 4.91
CA LYS A 276 17.80 14.05 5.29
C LYS A 276 18.79 14.44 4.21
N SER A 277 19.13 15.73 4.21
CA SER A 277 20.10 16.29 3.25
C SER A 277 21.52 15.81 3.49
N GLY A 278 22.34 15.85 2.43
CA GLY A 278 23.75 15.45 2.47
C GLY A 278 24.00 13.96 2.20
N GLY A 279 22.95 13.16 2.03
CA GLY A 279 23.05 11.74 1.68
C GLY A 279 23.74 10.89 2.76
N GLY A 280 24.50 9.89 2.32
CA GLY A 280 25.16 8.91 3.19
C GLY A 280 24.49 7.56 3.18
N SER A 281 25.12 6.60 3.85
CA SER A 281 24.65 5.21 3.93
C SER A 281 24.72 4.67 5.35
N SER A 282 23.85 3.71 5.67
CA SER A 282 23.93 2.92 6.89
C SER A 282 24.96 1.79 6.74
N ASN A 283 25.16 1.01 7.81
CA ASN A 283 25.97 -0.21 7.75
C ASN A 283 25.16 -1.45 7.35
N GLU A 284 23.84 -1.31 7.25
CA GLU A 284 22.90 -2.38 6.91
C GLU A 284 22.82 -2.54 5.38
N ASP A 285 22.51 -3.76 4.95
CA ASP A 285 22.46 -4.10 3.53
C ASP A 285 21.07 -3.77 2.99
N ASP A 286 21.05 -3.03 1.88
CA ASP A 286 19.83 -2.66 1.17
C ASP A 286 19.44 -3.78 0.20
N LEU A 287 18.33 -4.50 0.46
CA LEU A 287 17.87 -5.57 -0.43
C LEU A 287 16.88 -5.08 -1.50
N THR A 288 16.48 -3.81 -1.50
CA THR A 288 15.63 -3.21 -2.54
C THR A 288 16.45 -2.61 -3.68
N LEU A 289 17.23 -1.56 -3.42
CA LEU A 289 18.10 -0.86 -4.38
C LEU A 289 19.48 -1.52 -4.52
N GLY A 290 19.83 -2.39 -3.58
CA GLY A 290 21.10 -3.11 -3.55
C GLY A 290 22.23 -2.27 -2.96
N GLY A 291 23.11 -2.92 -2.20
CA GLY A 291 24.30 -2.30 -1.61
C GLY A 291 24.05 -1.99 -0.14
N LYS A 292 24.47 -0.80 0.31
CA LYS A 292 24.17 -0.31 1.65
C LYS A 292 23.00 0.64 1.60
N GLU A 293 22.17 0.61 2.63
CA GLU A 293 21.02 1.50 2.75
C GLU A 293 21.46 2.95 2.67
N LYS A 294 20.61 3.80 2.11
CA LYS A 294 20.93 5.19 1.84
C LYS A 294 19.99 6.15 2.56
N ASN A 295 20.54 7.30 2.92
CA ASN A 295 19.75 8.48 3.21
C ASN A 295 19.38 9.17 1.89
N PHE A 296 18.18 9.72 1.84
CA PHE A 296 17.65 10.40 0.67
C PHE A 296 17.36 11.86 1.00
N ASP A 297 17.91 12.77 0.18
CA ASP A 297 17.64 14.19 0.32
C ASP A 297 16.21 14.49 -0.20
N PRO A 298 15.31 15.03 0.62
CA PRO A 298 13.99 15.47 0.16
C PRO A 298 14.06 16.38 -1.07
N ALA A 299 15.13 17.17 -1.21
CA ALA A 299 15.37 18.05 -2.35
C ALA A 299 15.45 17.35 -3.72
N THR A 300 15.74 16.05 -3.74
CA THR A 300 16.00 15.28 -4.98
C THR A 300 15.35 13.89 -5.00
N ILE A 301 14.74 13.44 -3.90
CA ILE A 301 14.16 12.09 -3.80
C ILE A 301 13.12 11.80 -4.89
N THR A 302 13.25 10.65 -5.56
CA THR A 302 12.26 10.16 -6.53
C THR A 302 11.17 9.32 -5.88
N ASN A 303 10.08 9.04 -6.61
CA ASN A 303 9.01 8.18 -6.10
C ASN A 303 9.52 6.76 -5.82
N GLU A 304 10.39 6.24 -6.67
CA GLU A 304 10.98 4.90 -6.54
C GLU A 304 11.94 4.83 -5.36
N GLN A 305 12.71 5.89 -5.10
CA GLN A 305 13.58 5.96 -3.92
C GLN A 305 12.76 6.01 -2.63
N LEU A 306 11.67 6.79 -2.62
CA LEU A 306 10.77 6.84 -1.49
C LEU A 306 10.06 5.49 -1.27
N GLY A 307 9.53 4.88 -2.32
CA GLY A 307 8.91 3.55 -2.24
C GLY A 307 9.87 2.47 -1.77
N ALA A 308 11.11 2.47 -2.30
CA ALA A 308 12.15 1.55 -1.86
C ALA A 308 12.50 1.75 -0.37
N LEU A 309 12.59 3.00 0.10
CA LEU A 309 12.80 3.30 1.51
C LEU A 309 11.71 2.69 2.41
N PHE A 310 10.43 2.83 2.04
CA PHE A 310 9.33 2.24 2.81
C PHE A 310 9.40 0.71 2.83
N VAL A 311 9.63 0.08 1.68
CA VAL A 311 9.73 -1.39 1.56
C VAL A 311 10.92 -1.94 2.33
N GLU A 312 12.06 -1.25 2.27
CA GLU A 312 13.29 -1.60 2.98
C GLU A 312 13.07 -1.60 4.50
N GLU A 313 12.62 -0.47 5.04
CA GLU A 313 12.46 -0.30 6.48
C GLU A 313 11.35 -1.18 7.07
N GLN A 314 10.28 -1.42 6.30
CA GLN A 314 9.26 -2.36 6.72
C GLN A 314 9.85 -3.76 6.88
N ARG A 315 10.59 -4.24 5.89
CA ARG A 315 11.18 -5.58 5.95
C ARG A 315 12.17 -5.72 7.10
N ASP A 316 13.04 -4.74 7.30
CA ASP A 316 14.05 -4.80 8.34
C ASP A 316 13.40 -4.78 9.73
N SER A 317 12.36 -3.96 9.89
CA SER A 317 11.56 -3.88 11.10
C SER A 317 10.86 -5.22 11.44
N THR A 318 10.23 -5.85 10.46
CA THR A 318 9.52 -7.13 10.66
C THR A 318 10.50 -8.26 10.92
N HIS A 319 11.61 -8.31 10.19
CA HIS A 319 12.67 -9.31 10.39
C HIS A 319 13.34 -9.18 11.76
N ALA A 320 13.60 -7.96 12.24
CA ALA A 320 14.17 -7.71 13.56
C ALA A 320 13.28 -8.24 14.70
N ARG A 321 11.96 -8.36 14.46
CA ARG A 321 10.98 -8.91 15.39
C ARG A 321 10.62 -10.38 15.11
N GLY A 322 11.30 -11.02 14.16
CA GLY A 322 11.08 -12.43 13.82
C GLY A 322 9.84 -12.71 12.97
N SER A 323 9.23 -11.67 12.37
CA SER A 323 8.10 -11.77 11.46
C SER A 323 8.59 -11.78 10.01
N TYR A 324 8.52 -12.94 9.37
CA TYR A 324 8.99 -13.19 8.00
C TYR A 324 7.84 -13.39 7.00
N ASP A 325 6.61 -13.28 7.47
CA ASP A 325 5.35 -13.44 6.73
C ASP A 325 4.72 -12.10 6.31
N GLN A 326 5.44 -11.00 6.54
CA GLN A 326 5.00 -9.65 6.19
C GLN A 326 5.46 -9.28 4.77
N HIS A 327 4.66 -8.46 4.09
CA HIS A 327 4.94 -8.06 2.72
C HIS A 327 4.54 -6.61 2.47
N LEU A 328 5.44 -5.84 1.86
CA LEU A 328 5.16 -4.49 1.37
C LEU A 328 5.77 -4.33 -0.01
N SER A 329 5.05 -3.67 -0.91
CA SER A 329 5.49 -3.44 -2.28
C SER A 329 5.28 -1.99 -2.69
N PHE A 330 6.12 -1.55 -3.63
CA PHE A 330 5.94 -0.31 -4.38
C PHE A 330 5.52 -0.62 -5.81
N TYR A 331 4.42 -0.01 -6.25
CA TYR A 331 3.87 -0.14 -7.58
C TYR A 331 4.04 1.17 -8.35
N ASP A 332 4.66 1.11 -9.53
CA ASP A 332 4.65 2.19 -10.50
C ASP A 332 3.27 2.24 -11.17
N ALA A 333 2.46 3.21 -10.75
CA ALA A 333 1.06 3.29 -11.16
C ALA A 333 0.91 3.69 -12.63
N ALA A 334 1.91 4.35 -13.22
CA ALA A 334 1.90 4.70 -14.64
C ALA A 334 1.95 3.46 -15.56
N LYS A 335 2.44 2.32 -15.05
CA LYS A 335 2.49 1.03 -15.77
C LYS A 335 1.24 0.18 -15.62
N VAL A 336 0.32 0.56 -14.74
CA VAL A 336 -0.83 -0.30 -14.37
C VAL A 336 -1.81 -0.49 -15.53
N GLU A 337 -1.98 0.49 -16.41
CA GLU A 337 -2.82 0.31 -17.60
C GLU A 337 -2.26 -0.76 -18.55
N ASP A 338 -0.95 -0.79 -18.75
CA ASP A 338 -0.28 -1.79 -19.59
C ASP A 338 -0.38 -3.19 -18.99
N VAL A 339 -0.27 -3.31 -17.67
CA VAL A 339 -0.51 -4.57 -16.94
C VAL A 339 -1.94 -5.04 -17.18
N LYS A 340 -2.93 -4.16 -17.02
CA LYS A 340 -4.35 -4.50 -17.28
C LYS A 340 -4.56 -4.98 -18.71
N ARG A 341 -4.02 -4.29 -19.71
CA ARG A 341 -4.12 -4.70 -21.13
C ARG A 341 -3.47 -6.06 -21.36
N SER A 342 -2.36 -6.35 -20.68
CA SER A 342 -1.69 -7.65 -20.76
C SER A 342 -2.53 -8.77 -20.13
N ILE A 343 -3.18 -8.51 -19.00
CA ILE A 343 -4.11 -9.44 -18.34
C ILE A 343 -5.33 -9.71 -19.24
N ASP A 344 -5.92 -8.69 -19.85
CA ASP A 344 -7.03 -8.86 -20.80
C ASP A 344 -6.63 -9.76 -21.98
N ASN A 345 -5.46 -9.50 -22.56
CA ASN A 345 -4.95 -10.30 -23.68
C ASN A 345 -4.69 -11.75 -23.26
N LEU A 346 -4.14 -11.97 -22.06
CA LEU A 346 -3.97 -13.31 -21.50
C LEU A 346 -5.33 -14.00 -21.35
N ALA A 347 -6.35 -13.34 -20.81
CA ALA A 347 -7.69 -13.89 -20.65
C ALA A 347 -8.33 -14.29 -21.99
N ILE A 348 -8.20 -13.45 -23.03
CA ILE A 348 -8.65 -13.75 -24.39
C ILE A 348 -7.94 -15.00 -24.93
N ASN A 349 -6.62 -15.08 -24.80
CA ASN A 349 -5.83 -16.21 -25.29
C ASN A 349 -6.20 -17.52 -24.57
N LEU A 350 -6.33 -17.48 -23.24
CA LEU A 350 -6.76 -18.63 -22.44
C LEU A 350 -8.14 -19.14 -22.86
N SER A 351 -9.06 -18.22 -23.17
CA SER A 351 -10.39 -18.57 -23.70
C SER A 351 -10.29 -19.22 -25.07
N ASN A 352 -9.55 -18.61 -26.00
CA ASN A 352 -9.39 -19.10 -27.38
C ASN A 352 -8.72 -20.47 -27.44
N GLU A 353 -7.76 -20.73 -26.55
CA GLU A 353 -7.02 -22.00 -26.48
C GLU A 353 -7.68 -23.06 -25.59
N ASN A 354 -8.85 -22.76 -25.00
CA ASN A 354 -9.56 -23.61 -24.05
C ASN A 354 -8.67 -24.06 -22.88
N LYS A 355 -7.93 -23.11 -22.27
CA LYS A 355 -6.94 -23.34 -21.21
C LYS A 355 -7.43 -22.95 -19.80
N LYS A 356 -8.72 -22.64 -19.63
CA LYS A 356 -9.30 -22.31 -18.32
C LYS A 356 -8.95 -23.35 -17.26
N ASP A 357 -9.16 -24.64 -17.55
CA ASP A 357 -8.85 -25.74 -16.62
C ASP A 357 -7.37 -25.80 -16.23
N GLY A 358 -6.47 -25.31 -17.08
CA GLY A 358 -5.04 -25.22 -16.78
C GLY A 358 -4.76 -24.16 -15.71
N ILE A 359 -5.36 -22.98 -15.84
CA ILE A 359 -5.24 -21.90 -14.85
C ILE A 359 -5.89 -22.29 -13.53
N GLU A 360 -7.06 -22.93 -13.57
CA GLU A 360 -7.74 -23.43 -12.37
C GLU A 360 -6.88 -24.46 -11.61
N LYS A 361 -6.16 -25.33 -12.33
CA LYS A 361 -5.21 -26.28 -11.71
C LYS A 361 -3.98 -25.58 -11.11
N LEU A 362 -3.50 -24.52 -11.75
CA LEU A 362 -2.37 -23.72 -11.26
C LEU A 362 -2.75 -22.93 -10.00
N ARG A 363 -3.96 -22.37 -9.97
CA ARG A 363 -4.56 -21.75 -8.77
C ARG A 363 -4.58 -22.71 -7.59
N GLY A 364 -4.82 -23.99 -7.85
CA GLY A 364 -4.91 -25.01 -6.83
C GLY A 364 -6.31 -25.13 -6.23
N SER A 365 -6.44 -25.89 -5.14
CA SER A 365 -7.72 -26.12 -4.48
C SER A 365 -7.55 -26.29 -2.97
N LYS A 366 -8.18 -25.42 -2.17
CA LYS A 366 -8.25 -25.46 -0.69
C LYS A 366 -6.93 -25.87 -0.02
N ASN A 367 -6.64 -27.16 0.10
CA ASN A 367 -5.41 -27.66 0.74
C ASN A 367 -4.26 -27.97 -0.25
N ASN A 368 -4.23 -27.35 -1.43
CA ASN A 368 -3.21 -27.62 -2.45
C ASN A 368 -2.96 -26.38 -3.30
N THR A 369 -2.13 -25.47 -2.81
CA THR A 369 -1.63 -24.31 -3.56
C THR A 369 -0.34 -24.67 -4.29
N ASN A 370 -0.34 -24.65 -5.62
CA ASN A 370 0.87 -24.95 -6.40
C ASN A 370 1.75 -23.72 -6.68
N LEU A 371 1.25 -22.50 -6.43
CA LEU A 371 1.91 -21.25 -6.84
C LEU A 371 1.86 -20.11 -5.82
N MET A 372 1.05 -20.20 -4.76
CA MET A 372 0.83 -19.10 -3.82
C MET A 372 1.24 -19.54 -2.43
N HIS A 373 2.30 -18.93 -1.90
CA HIS A 373 2.93 -19.32 -0.63
C HIS A 373 2.78 -18.26 0.46
N TYR A 374 1.97 -17.22 0.24
CA TYR A 374 1.85 -16.07 1.13
C TYR A 374 0.61 -16.11 2.03
N PHE A 375 -0.15 -17.21 2.04
CA PHE A 375 -1.26 -17.43 2.96
C PHE A 375 -1.31 -18.89 3.42
N ASP A 376 -1.90 -19.14 4.59
CA ASP A 376 -2.09 -20.48 5.14
C ASP A 376 -3.12 -21.24 4.29
N GLU A 377 -2.64 -22.24 3.56
CA GLU A 377 -3.49 -23.08 2.71
C GLU A 377 -4.58 -23.84 3.50
N TYR A 378 -4.42 -23.99 4.81
CA TYR A 378 -5.42 -24.61 5.69
C TYR A 378 -6.42 -23.61 6.28
N ASN A 379 -6.20 -22.29 6.09
CA ASN A 379 -7.07 -21.24 6.60
C ASN A 379 -8.08 -20.77 5.54
N GLU A 380 -9.33 -21.24 5.65
CA GLU A 380 -10.41 -20.89 4.71
C GLU A 380 -10.73 -19.38 4.68
N GLN A 381 -10.46 -18.64 5.76
CA GLN A 381 -10.65 -17.18 5.77
C GLN A 381 -9.61 -16.49 4.89
N GLU A 382 -8.34 -16.86 5.01
CA GLU A 382 -7.27 -16.29 4.19
C GLU A 382 -7.50 -16.56 2.69
N TRP A 383 -8.02 -17.73 2.33
CA TRP A 383 -8.46 -18.05 0.96
C TRP A 383 -9.54 -17.09 0.43
N ILE A 384 -10.41 -16.59 1.30
CA ILE A 384 -11.50 -15.68 0.95
C ILE A 384 -10.98 -14.24 0.92
N GLU A 385 -10.18 -13.86 1.90
CA GLU A 385 -9.69 -12.51 2.17
C GLU A 385 -8.66 -12.05 1.16
N TYR A 386 -7.65 -12.87 0.86
CA TYR A 386 -6.56 -12.44 -0.01
C TYR A 386 -7.00 -12.44 -1.49
N PRO A 387 -6.81 -11.33 -2.21
CA PRO A 387 -7.11 -11.24 -3.64
C PRO A 387 -6.16 -12.15 -4.46
N TYR A 388 -6.68 -12.69 -5.57
CA TYR A 388 -5.97 -13.60 -6.49
C TYR A 388 -5.30 -12.84 -7.63
#